data_AF-A0A720CN85-F1
#
_entry.id   AF-A0A720CN85-F1
#
_cell.length_a   1.000
_cell.length_b   1.000
_cell.length_c   1.000
_cell.angle_alpha   90.00
_cell.angle_beta   90.00
_cell.angle_gamma   90.00
#
_symmetry.space_group_name_H-M   'P 1'
#
loop_
_entity.id
_entity.type
_entity.pdbx_description
1 polymer ?
#
loop_
_entity_poly.entity_id
_entity_poly.type
_entity_poly.pdbx_seq_one_letter_code
_entity_poly.pdbx_strand_id
1 'polypeptide(L)' 'SNGYIWRTAEDGDVRHSHQEMEGKFVEWGKPPTLDGMTGHAGELPNCRCYKEIVFPTSQSYPA' A
#
# COMPACT_ATOMS: atom_id res chain seq x y z
N SER A 1 -9.92 9.83 0.18
CA SER A 1 -9.11 9.55 1.38
C SER A 1 -7.74 10.21 1.25
N ASN A 2 -7.08 10.47 2.37
CA ASN A 2 -5.71 11.01 2.44
C ASN A 2 -4.62 9.94 2.22
N GLY A 3 -5.01 8.69 1.99
CA GLY A 3 -4.11 7.57 1.81
C GLY A 3 -4.82 6.28 1.42
N TYR A 4 -4.11 5.17 1.57
CA TYR A 4 -4.56 3.82 1.23
C TYR A 4 -4.03 2.81 2.25
N ILE A 5 -4.60 1.61 2.26
CA ILE A 5 -4.05 0.47 3.00
C ILE A 5 -3.09 -0.28 2.08
N TRP A 6 -1.85 -0.48 2.52
CA TRP A 6 -0.86 -1.26 1.79
C TRP A 6 -1.21 -2.74 1.87
N ARG A 7 -1.37 -3.37 0.70
CA ARG A 7 -1.59 -4.81 0.56
C ARG A 7 -0.45 -5.46 -0.18
N THR A 8 -0.03 -6.61 0.29
CA THR A 8 1.02 -7.41 -0.31
C THR A 8 0.43 -8.37 -1.33
N ALA A 9 1.30 -9.05 -2.09
CA ALA A 9 0.88 -10.17 -2.94
C ALA A 9 0.62 -11.46 -2.13
N GLU A 10 0.88 -11.45 -0.81
CA GLU A 10 0.70 -12.57 0.11
C GLU A 10 1.39 -13.88 -0.28
N ASP A 11 2.47 -13.80 -1.07
CA ASP A 11 3.26 -14.95 -1.49
C ASP A 11 4.72 -14.90 -0.98
N GLY A 12 5.44 -15.98 -1.20
CA GLY A 12 6.81 -16.15 -0.73
C GLY A 12 7.84 -15.22 -1.37
N ASP A 13 7.51 -14.56 -2.48
CA ASP A 13 8.42 -13.62 -3.15
C ASP A 13 8.28 -12.19 -2.60
N VAL A 14 7.29 -11.92 -1.74
CA VAL A 14 7.16 -10.64 -1.05
C VAL A 14 8.35 -10.47 -0.10
N ARG A 15 9.13 -9.41 -0.30
CA ARG A 15 10.28 -9.08 0.56
C ARG A 15 9.84 -8.82 1.99
N HIS A 16 10.71 -9.11 2.95
CA HIS A 16 10.39 -8.97 4.38
C HIS A 16 9.89 -7.56 4.76
N SER A 17 10.57 -6.50 4.32
CA SER A 17 10.17 -5.10 4.55
C SER A 17 8.80 -4.76 3.95
N HIS A 18 8.39 -5.41 2.85
CA HIS A 18 7.07 -5.26 2.26
C HIS A 18 6.00 -6.06 3.02
N GLN A 19 6.34 -7.24 3.54
CA GLN A 19 5.44 -8.03 4.40
C GLN A 19 5.06 -7.24 5.65
N GLU A 20 6.01 -6.52 6.24
CA GLU A 20 5.75 -5.64 7.38
C GLU A 20 4.79 -4.50 7.07
N MET A 21 4.52 -4.20 5.80
CA MET A 21 3.58 -3.16 5.40
C MET A 21 2.14 -3.65 5.26
N GLU A 22 1.88 -4.95 5.29
CA GLU A 22 0.54 -5.51 5.17
C GLU A 22 -0.44 -4.86 6.16
N GLY A 23 -1.53 -4.30 5.63
CA GLY A 23 -2.57 -3.64 6.42
C GLY A 23 -2.21 -2.24 6.95
N LYS A 24 -1.00 -1.73 6.72
CA LYS A 24 -0.62 -0.38 7.19
C LYS A 24 -1.24 0.70 6.31
N PHE A 25 -1.74 1.76 6.94
CA PHE A 25 -2.19 2.96 6.24
C PHE A 25 -0.99 3.80 5.79
N VAL A 26 -0.96 4.17 4.52
CA VAL A 26 0.06 5.02 3.92
C VAL A 26 -0.58 6.29 3.38
N GLU A 27 -0.14 7.44 3.90
CA GLU A 27 -0.52 8.75 3.38
C GLU A 27 0.09 8.97 1.98
N TRP A 28 -0.68 9.55 1.06
CA TRP A 28 -0.20 9.81 -0.31
C TRP A 28 1.04 10.72 -0.35
N GLY A 29 1.10 11.72 0.53
CA GLY A 29 2.22 12.66 0.59
C GLY A 29 3.44 12.15 1.35
N LYS A 30 3.39 10.93 1.93
CA LYS A 30 4.45 10.37 2.76
C LYS A 30 4.70 8.90 2.41
N PRO A 31 5.25 8.61 1.21
CA PRO A 31 5.64 7.25 0.86
C PRO A 31 6.68 6.70 1.86
N PRO A 32 6.60 5.40 2.22
CA PRO A 32 7.59 4.78 3.07
C PRO A 32 8.92 4.58 2.31
N THR A 33 10.00 4.41 3.07
CA THR A 33 11.30 3.95 2.56
C THR A 33 11.53 2.52 2.98
N LEU A 34 11.60 1.60 2.02
CA LEU A 34 11.80 0.16 2.20
C LEU A 34 12.96 -0.28 1.31
N ASP A 35 13.79 -1.20 1.78
CA ASP A 35 14.95 -1.70 1.03
C ASP A 35 15.88 -0.59 0.48
N GLY A 36 15.98 0.54 1.19
CA GLY A 36 16.77 1.70 0.76
C GLY A 36 16.14 2.55 -0.36
N MET A 37 14.88 2.31 -0.70
CA MET A 37 14.15 3.04 -1.75
C MET A 37 12.84 3.61 -1.21
N THR A 38 12.50 4.83 -1.61
CA THR A 38 11.23 5.47 -1.24
C THR A 38 10.20 5.28 -2.36
N GLY A 39 9.03 4.72 -2.04
CA GLY A 39 7.98 4.49 -3.02
C GLY A 39 6.72 3.90 -2.40
N HIS A 40 5.62 3.93 -3.15
CA HIS A 40 4.38 3.33 -2.70
C HIS A 40 4.26 1.84 -3.07
N ALA A 41 3.20 1.20 -2.58
CA ALA A 41 2.85 -0.17 -2.97
C ALA A 41 2.77 -0.29 -4.50
N GLY A 42 3.52 -1.23 -5.07
CA GLY A 42 3.59 -1.49 -6.51
C GLY A 42 4.55 -0.62 -7.32
N GLU A 43 5.26 0.34 -6.71
CA GLU A 43 6.17 1.24 -7.44
C GLU A 43 7.65 0.84 -7.34
N LEU A 44 8.01 0.05 -6.32
CA LEU A 44 9.36 -0.46 -6.13
C LEU A 44 9.67 -1.56 -7.18
N PRO A 45 10.93 -1.77 -7.59
CA PRO A 45 11.28 -2.74 -8.63
C PRO A 45 10.74 -4.15 -8.32
N ASN A 46 10.03 -4.75 -9.28
CA ASN A 46 9.36 -6.06 -9.16
C ASN A 46 8.36 -6.18 -8.00
N CYS A 47 7.92 -5.06 -7.41
CA CYS A 47 6.92 -5.05 -6.35
C CYS A 47 5.54 -5.36 -6.91
N ARG A 48 4.86 -6.36 -6.32
CA ARG A 48 3.48 -6.74 -6.63
C ARG A 48 2.49 -6.36 -5.54
N CYS A 49 2.92 -5.56 -4.57
CA CYS A 49 2.02 -4.95 -3.58
C CYS A 49 1.08 -3.96 -4.28
N TYR A 50 -0.08 -3.71 -3.68
CA TYR A 50 -1.09 -2.82 -4.25
C TYR A 50 -1.73 -1.93 -3.18
N LYS A 51 -2.41 -0.89 -3.67
CA LYS A 51 -3.02 0.17 -2.86
C LYS A 51 -4.51 -0.14 -2.68
N GLU A 52 -4.94 -0.60 -1.52
CA GLU A 52 -6.38 -0.70 -1.22
C GLU A 52 -6.89 0.71 -0.86
N ILE A 53 -7.70 1.28 -1.75
CA ILE A 53 -8.21 2.64 -1.61
C ILE A 53 -9.23 2.71 -0.48
N VAL A 54 -8.97 3.57 0.50
CA VAL A 54 -9.94 3.90 1.54
C VAL A 54 -10.92 4.93 0.98
N PHE A 55 -12.21 4.65 1.04
CA PHE A 55 -13.24 5.63 0.69
C PHE A 55 -13.68 6.39 1.94
N PRO A 56 -13.93 7.71 1.86
CA PRO A 56 -14.57 8.43 2.95
C PRO A 56 -15.93 7.78 3.26
N THR A 57 -16.24 7.57 4.53
CA THR A 57 -17.47 6.90 5.00
C THR A 57 -18.77 7.66 4.70
N SER A 58 -18.71 8.81 4.01
CA SER A 58 -19.87 9.63 3.65
C SER A 58 -20.32 9.52 2.19
N GLN A 59 -19.76 8.62 1.38
CA GLN A 59 -20.25 8.40 0.01
C GLN A 59 -21.07 7.11 -0.05
N SER A 60 -22.38 7.24 0.15
CA SER A 60 -23.33 6.22 -0.28
C SER A 60 -23.20 6.09 -1.81
N TYR A 61 -22.56 5.02 -2.27
CA TYR A 61 -22.68 4.64 -3.68
C TYR A 61 -24.17 4.36 -3.94
N PRO A 62 -24.83 5.00 -4.92
CA PRO A 62 -26.11 4.50 -5.37
C PRO A 62 -25.89 3.08 -5.91
N ALA A 63 -26.72 2.16 -5.42
CA ALA A 63 -26.78 0.78 -5.89
C ALA A 63 -27.01 0.69 -7.41
#